data_AF-A0A850M8B2-F1
#
_entry.id   AF-A0A850M8B2-F1
#
_cell.length_a   1.000
_cell.length_b   1.000
_cell.length_c   1.000
_cell.angle_alpha   90.00
_cell.angle_beta   90.00
_cell.angle_gamma   90.00
#
_symmetry.space_group_name_H-M   'P 1'
#
loop_
_entity.id
_entity.type
_entity.pdbx_description
1 polymer ?
#
loop_
_entity_poly.entity_id
_entity_poly.type
_entity_poly.pdbx_seq_one_letter_code
_entity_poly.pdbx_strand_id
1 'polypeptide(L)'
;MGPLNGIILSIVDEKGPHPQFWYPNFASFAEIYNSAVKSFSIMIGEKTYREKSPRELTCFGILPFPDVKSIGFIHFFGTEDIRTPKKMEGDLPSTITLLFPESYRDEVCKKSPKLHQFLERESKDLWSSLQNDNSSSDILSEFYHKIEKYFDNL
;
A
#
# COMPACT_ATOMS: atom_id res chain seq x y z
N MET A 1 16.99 4.67 -14.03
CA MET A 1 16.22 3.97 -13.00
C MET A 1 15.58 5.04 -12.15
N GLY A 2 14.26 5.01 -12.00
CA GLY A 2 13.57 5.92 -11.09
C GLY A 2 13.75 5.49 -9.63
N PRO A 3 13.23 6.28 -8.67
CA PRO A 3 13.45 6.06 -7.24
C PRO A 3 12.71 4.86 -6.67
N LEU A 4 11.73 4.28 -7.39
CA LEU A 4 10.98 3.12 -6.92
C LEU A 4 11.55 1.80 -7.48
N ASN A 5 11.47 0.76 -6.65
CA ASN A 5 11.67 -0.64 -7.06
C ASN A 5 10.33 -1.31 -7.40
N GLY A 6 9.24 -0.88 -6.77
CA GLY A 6 7.92 -1.44 -7.02
C GLY A 6 6.81 -0.90 -6.13
N ILE A 7 5.59 -1.31 -6.44
CA ILE A 7 4.38 -1.05 -5.67
C ILE A 7 3.68 -2.37 -5.44
N ILE A 8 3.20 -2.58 -4.22
CA ILE A 8 2.31 -3.69 -3.87
C ILE A 8 1.03 -3.09 -3.29
N LEU A 9 -0.11 -3.40 -3.91
CA LEU A 9 -1.42 -3.11 -3.36
C LEU A 9 -2.00 -4.40 -2.77
N SER A 10 -2.36 -4.35 -1.49
CA SER A 10 -2.80 -5.52 -0.73
C SER A 10 -4.11 -5.24 -0.01
N ILE A 11 -4.89 -6.29 0.22
CA ILE A 11 -6.16 -6.24 0.95
C ILE A 11 -6.14 -7.20 2.13
N VAL A 12 -7.07 -7.00 3.07
CA VAL A 12 -7.38 -7.98 4.12
C VAL A 12 -8.84 -8.38 4.00
N ASP A 13 -9.08 -9.68 3.83
CA ASP A 13 -10.41 -10.29 3.86
C ASP A 13 -10.47 -11.44 4.88
N GLU A 14 -11.47 -12.32 4.75
CA GLU A 14 -11.65 -13.52 5.57
C GLU A 14 -10.47 -14.50 5.56
N LYS A 15 -9.60 -14.46 4.55
CA LYS A 15 -8.38 -15.27 4.44
C LYS A 15 -7.15 -14.58 5.03
N GLY A 16 -7.30 -13.31 5.45
CA GLY A 16 -6.23 -12.49 5.99
C GLY A 16 -5.54 -11.63 4.91
N PRO A 17 -4.40 -11.01 5.26
CA PRO A 17 -3.68 -10.09 4.38
C PRO A 17 -3.07 -10.81 3.19
N HIS A 18 -3.32 -10.30 1.98
CA HIS A 18 -2.72 -10.82 0.75
C HIS A 18 -2.58 -9.74 -0.33
N PRO A 19 -1.60 -9.86 -1.23
CA PRO A 19 -1.41 -8.93 -2.33
C PRO A 19 -2.48 -9.15 -3.40
N GLN A 20 -3.04 -8.06 -3.91
CA GLN A 20 -4.01 -8.08 -5.01
C GLN A 20 -3.36 -7.65 -6.33
N PHE A 21 -2.53 -6.59 -6.29
CA PHE A 21 -1.85 -6.07 -7.46
C PHE A 21 -0.42 -5.68 -7.12
N TRP A 22 0.50 -5.79 -8.09
CA TRP A 22 1.87 -5.31 -7.94
C TRP A 22 2.47 -4.92 -9.28
N TYR A 23 3.40 -3.97 -9.25
CA TYR A 23 4.12 -3.52 -10.44
C TYR A 23 5.48 -2.90 -10.06
N PRO A 24 6.55 -3.09 -10.86
CA PRO A 24 6.67 -4.11 -11.92
C PRO A 24 6.76 -5.52 -11.32
N ASN A 25 7.06 -6.54 -12.13
CA ASN A 25 7.35 -7.88 -11.60
C ASN A 25 8.78 -7.95 -11.03
N PHE A 26 9.00 -7.32 -9.88
CA PHE A 26 10.33 -7.12 -9.28
C PHE A 26 10.80 -8.27 -8.36
N ALA A 27 9.89 -9.16 -7.95
CA ALA A 27 10.17 -10.24 -7.01
C ALA A 27 9.27 -11.45 -7.27
N SER A 28 9.57 -12.58 -6.62
CA SER A 28 8.70 -13.75 -6.66
C SER A 28 7.38 -13.50 -5.92
N PHE A 29 6.34 -14.25 -6.27
CA PHE A 29 5.05 -14.16 -5.60
C PHE A 29 5.16 -14.38 -4.07
N ALA A 30 6.02 -15.31 -3.63
CA ALA A 30 6.22 -15.57 -2.21
C ALA A 30 6.78 -14.35 -1.47
N GLU A 31 7.72 -13.63 -2.06
CA GLU A 31 8.31 -12.40 -1.49
C GLU A 31 7.28 -11.26 -1.46
N ILE A 32 6.48 -11.11 -2.51
CA ILE A 32 5.38 -10.13 -2.58
C ILE A 32 4.33 -10.44 -1.52
N TYR A 33 3.94 -11.71 -1.38
CA TYR A 33 2.97 -12.17 -0.39
C TYR A 33 3.46 -11.91 1.03
N ASN A 34 4.70 -12.27 1.34
CA ASN A 34 5.32 -12.00 2.64
C ASN A 34 5.37 -10.49 2.93
N SER A 35 5.60 -9.67 1.91
CA SER A 35 5.60 -8.21 2.06
C SER A 35 4.21 -7.69 2.43
N ALA A 36 3.16 -8.16 1.75
CA ALA A 36 1.76 -7.82 2.07
C ALA A 36 1.38 -8.18 3.51
N VAL A 37 1.71 -9.40 3.94
CA VAL A 37 1.42 -9.88 5.31
C VAL A 37 2.12 -9.02 6.37
N LYS A 38 3.41 -8.71 6.15
CA LYS A 38 4.20 -7.85 7.04
C LYS A 38 3.62 -6.44 7.12
N SER A 39 3.26 -5.84 5.97
CA SER A 39 2.68 -4.51 5.90
C SER A 39 1.44 -4.39 6.78
N PHE A 40 0.47 -5.32 6.65
CA PHE A 40 -0.74 -5.27 7.47
C PHE A 40 -0.49 -5.58 8.95
N SER A 41 0.30 -6.61 9.25
CA SER A 41 0.55 -7.04 10.63
C SER A 41 1.17 -5.92 11.47
N ILE A 42 2.03 -5.10 10.86
CA ILE A 42 2.73 -4.02 11.55
C ILE A 42 1.89 -2.74 11.57
N MET A 43 1.19 -2.41 10.48
CA MET A 43 0.36 -1.19 10.41
C MET A 43 -0.88 -1.27 11.30
N ILE A 44 -1.52 -2.43 11.38
CA ILE A 44 -2.68 -2.65 12.25
C ILE A 44 -2.23 -2.99 13.68
N GLY A 45 -1.10 -3.71 13.83
CA GLY A 45 -0.62 -4.20 15.12
C GLY A 45 -1.66 -5.10 15.81
N GLU A 46 -1.60 -5.17 17.15
CA GLU A 46 -2.62 -5.85 17.97
C GLU A 46 -3.87 -4.99 18.22
N LYS A 47 -3.81 -3.69 17.88
CA LYS A 47 -4.88 -2.74 18.18
C LYS A 47 -5.92 -2.81 17.06
N THR A 48 -7.20 -2.92 17.44
CA THR A 48 -8.39 -2.65 16.59
C THR A 48 -8.95 -3.75 15.66
N TYR A 49 -9.18 -4.96 16.19
CA TYR A 49 -10.45 -5.66 15.85
C TYR A 49 -11.61 -5.29 16.79
N ARG A 50 -11.34 -4.71 17.98
CA ARG A 50 -12.37 -4.58 19.03
C ARG A 50 -12.79 -3.16 19.44
N GLU A 51 -11.97 -2.11 19.33
CA GLU A 51 -12.16 -0.95 20.25
C GLU A 51 -12.14 0.49 19.69
N LYS A 52 -12.08 0.76 18.37
CA LYS A 52 -12.15 2.18 17.92
C LYS A 52 -13.11 2.42 16.76
N SER A 53 -13.80 3.56 16.86
CA SER A 53 -14.56 4.19 15.78
C SER A 53 -13.68 4.26 14.53
N PRO A 54 -14.12 3.69 13.41
CA PRO A 54 -13.19 3.46 12.30
C PRO A 54 -12.80 4.66 11.40
N ARG A 55 -13.19 5.89 11.76
CA ARG A 55 -12.91 7.13 11.02
C ARG A 55 -11.46 7.64 11.16
N GLU A 56 -10.59 6.94 11.89
CA GLU A 56 -9.23 7.41 12.21
C GLU A 56 -8.13 6.36 11.96
N LEU A 57 -8.24 5.55 10.90
CA LEU A 57 -7.23 4.53 10.60
C LEU A 57 -6.33 4.84 9.39
N THR A 58 -6.44 6.00 8.71
CA THR A 58 -5.42 6.36 7.72
C THR A 58 -4.10 6.61 8.44
N CYS A 59 -3.13 5.75 8.17
CA CYS A 59 -1.82 5.81 8.78
C CYS A 59 -0.77 5.37 7.77
N PHE A 60 0.48 5.72 8.04
CA PHE A 60 1.60 5.26 7.24
C PHE A 60 2.77 4.83 8.13
N GLY A 61 3.63 3.99 7.56
CA GLY A 61 4.84 3.50 8.21
C GLY A 61 5.95 3.31 7.19
N ILE A 62 7.20 3.34 7.65
CA ILE A 62 8.37 3.03 6.82
C ILE A 62 9.04 1.81 7.43
N LEU A 63 9.08 0.70 6.69
CA LEU A 63 9.60 -0.58 7.18
C LEU A 63 10.67 -1.13 6.24
N PRO A 64 11.69 -1.84 6.77
CA PRO A 64 12.62 -2.57 5.93
C PRO A 64 11.96 -3.85 5.38
N PHE A 65 12.19 -4.13 4.10
CA PHE A 65 11.82 -5.37 3.43
C PHE A 65 13.10 -6.03 2.87
N PRO A 66 13.88 -6.72 3.73
CA PRO A 66 15.17 -7.27 3.33
C PRO A 66 15.05 -8.36 2.25
N ASP A 67 13.94 -9.09 2.23
CA ASP A 67 13.66 -10.14 1.24
C ASP A 67 13.67 -9.59 -0.20
N VAL A 68 13.24 -8.33 -0.37
CA VAL A 68 13.22 -7.62 -1.67
C VAL A 68 14.22 -6.46 -1.71
N LYS A 69 15.21 -6.45 -0.80
CA LYS A 69 16.32 -5.46 -0.72
C LYS A 69 15.83 -4.01 -0.82
N SER A 70 14.73 -3.71 -0.14
CA SER A 70 14.04 -2.43 -0.25
C SER A 70 13.61 -1.92 1.12
N ILE A 71 13.33 -0.62 1.18
CA ILE A 71 12.50 -0.03 2.23
C ILE A 71 11.09 0.18 1.66
N GLY A 72 10.07 -0.05 2.47
CA GLY A 72 8.68 0.14 2.09
C GLY A 72 8.07 1.31 2.82
N PHE A 73 7.60 2.31 2.09
CA PHE A 73 6.62 3.27 2.59
C PHE A 73 5.24 2.63 2.46
N ILE A 74 4.55 2.40 3.55
CA ILE A 74 3.27 1.70 3.60
C ILE A 74 2.21 2.71 3.95
N HIS A 75 1.21 2.87 3.09
CA HIS A 75 0.00 3.63 3.36
C HIS A 75 -1.16 2.68 3.58
N PHE A 76 -1.82 2.77 4.73
CA PHE A 76 -3.05 2.05 5.02
C PHE A 76 -4.26 2.94 4.74
N PHE A 77 -5.27 2.40 4.07
CA PHE A 77 -6.53 3.06 3.76
C PHE A 77 -7.69 2.05 3.73
N GLY A 78 -8.90 2.51 4.02
CA GLY A 78 -10.11 1.67 4.07
C GLY A 78 -11.11 2.21 5.09
N THR A 79 -12.39 1.85 4.94
CA THR A 79 -13.48 2.38 5.77
C THR A 79 -14.23 1.32 6.54
N GLU A 80 -14.13 1.44 7.86
CA GLU A 80 -15.19 1.11 8.82
C GLU A 80 -15.81 -0.30 8.85
N ASP A 81 -15.31 -1.04 9.86
CA ASP A 81 -15.85 -2.16 10.63
C ASP A 81 -15.98 -3.50 9.89
N ILE A 82 -14.93 -4.32 10.06
CA ILE A 82 -14.82 -5.73 9.63
C ILE A 82 -15.97 -6.58 10.22
N ARG A 83 -16.69 -6.06 11.23
CA ARG A 83 -17.84 -6.71 11.87
C ARG A 83 -19.16 -6.47 11.17
N THR A 84 -19.24 -5.62 10.14
CA THR A 84 -20.49 -5.36 9.42
C THR A 84 -20.68 -6.40 8.31
N PRO A 85 -21.66 -7.32 8.39
CA PRO A 85 -21.77 -8.47 7.47
C PRO A 85 -22.24 -8.10 6.06
N LYS A 86 -22.41 -6.81 5.79
CA LYS A 86 -22.86 -6.28 4.50
C LYS A 86 -21.93 -5.16 4.12
N LYS A 87 -21.07 -5.39 3.13
CA LYS A 87 -20.57 -4.34 2.26
C LYS A 87 -20.09 -4.95 0.96
N MET A 88 -20.41 -4.24 -0.13
CA MET A 88 -19.93 -4.52 -1.49
C MET A 88 -18.41 -4.67 -1.45
N GLU A 89 -17.83 -5.49 -2.32
CA GLU A 89 -16.39 -5.83 -2.42
C GLU A 89 -15.41 -4.62 -2.45
N GLY A 90 -15.90 -3.38 -2.50
CA GLY A 90 -15.12 -2.15 -2.59
C GLY A 90 -14.55 -1.57 -1.29
N ASP A 91 -14.99 -2.02 -0.10
CA ASP A 91 -14.69 -1.35 1.18
C ASP A 91 -13.63 -2.06 2.06
N LEU A 92 -12.84 -2.98 1.47
CA LEU A 92 -11.87 -3.78 2.23
C LEU A 92 -10.69 -2.93 2.77
N PRO A 93 -10.22 -3.20 4.01
CA PRO A 93 -8.97 -2.64 4.50
C PRO A 93 -7.82 -2.95 3.54
N SER A 94 -7.10 -1.91 3.13
CA SER A 94 -6.17 -1.96 2.03
C SER A 94 -4.85 -1.27 2.38
N THR A 95 -3.75 -1.72 1.78
CA THR A 95 -2.45 -1.05 1.87
C THR A 95 -1.86 -0.81 0.49
N ILE A 96 -1.20 0.33 0.32
CA ILE A 96 -0.25 0.62 -0.76
C ILE A 96 1.14 0.60 -0.15
N THR A 97 1.98 -0.35 -0.57
CA THR A 97 3.40 -0.42 -0.18
C THR A 97 4.24 0.05 -1.36
N LEU A 98 4.89 1.20 -1.21
CA LEU A 98 5.87 1.74 -2.16
C LEU A 98 7.26 1.28 -1.75
N LEU A 99 7.91 0.49 -2.60
CA LEU A 99 9.24 -0.05 -2.36
C LEU A 99 10.28 0.86 -3.01
N PHE A 100 11.27 1.28 -2.24
CA PHE A 100 12.42 2.07 -2.68
C PHE A 100 13.71 1.29 -2.41
N PRO A 101 14.78 1.51 -3.19
CA PRO A 101 16.10 1.01 -2.83
C PRO A 101 16.51 1.47 -1.43
N GLU A 102 17.26 0.65 -0.69
CA GLU A 102 17.66 0.99 0.67
C GLU A 102 18.47 2.30 0.77
N SER A 103 19.15 2.69 -0.31
CA SER A 103 19.88 3.97 -0.40
C SER A 103 18.96 5.20 -0.28
N TYR A 104 17.66 5.07 -0.52
CA TYR A 104 16.68 6.15 -0.41
C TYR A 104 16.11 6.33 1.00
N ARG A 105 16.57 5.57 2.01
CA ARG A 105 16.02 5.58 3.38
C ARG A 105 15.83 6.98 3.96
N ASP A 106 16.88 7.77 4.00
CA ASP A 106 16.83 9.09 4.61
C ASP A 106 15.92 10.04 3.84
N GLU A 107 15.92 9.92 2.51
CA GLU A 107 15.09 10.73 1.63
C GLU A 107 13.60 10.38 1.77
N VAL A 108 13.25 9.09 1.80
CA VAL A 108 11.88 8.62 2.04
C VAL A 108 11.39 9.09 3.40
N CYS A 109 12.21 8.96 4.46
CA CYS A 109 11.87 9.49 5.80
C CYS A 109 11.58 11.00 5.75
N LYS A 110 12.43 11.78 5.08
CA LYS A 110 12.27 13.24 4.95
C LYS A 110 11.03 13.63 4.15
N LYS A 111 10.73 12.92 3.06
CA LYS A 111 9.61 13.20 2.14
C LYS A 111 8.29 12.55 2.57
N SER A 112 8.34 11.68 3.58
CA SER A 112 7.23 10.86 4.06
C SER A 112 5.91 11.61 4.33
N PRO A 113 5.89 12.82 4.93
CA PRO A 113 4.62 13.49 5.21
C PRO A 113 3.91 13.95 3.94
N LYS A 114 4.66 14.46 2.95
CA LYS A 114 4.10 14.88 1.66
C LYS A 114 3.65 13.68 0.83
N LEU A 115 4.44 12.60 0.85
CA LEU A 115 4.10 11.35 0.18
C LEU A 115 2.83 10.72 0.77
N HIS A 116 2.65 10.78 2.09
CA HIS A 116 1.41 10.35 2.75
C HIS A 116 0.20 11.15 2.26
N GLN A 117 0.28 12.48 2.27
CA GLN A 117 -0.81 13.36 1.80
C GLN A 117 -1.19 13.10 0.34
N PHE A 118 -0.18 12.79 -0.50
CA PHE A 118 -0.44 12.37 -1.88
C PHE A 118 -1.25 11.07 -1.90
N LEU A 119 -0.81 10.03 -1.18
CA LEU A 119 -1.50 8.73 -1.19
C LEU A 119 -2.89 8.79 -0.54
N GLU A 120 -3.10 9.62 0.48
CA GLU A 120 -4.44 9.81 1.06
C GLU A 120 -5.44 10.36 0.04
N ARG A 121 -5.00 11.24 -0.86
CA ARG A 121 -5.86 11.78 -1.92
C ARG A 121 -6.12 10.76 -3.03
N GLU A 122 -5.11 9.97 -3.39
CA GLU A 122 -5.13 9.18 -4.63
C GLU A 122 -5.57 7.72 -4.42
N SER A 123 -5.45 7.18 -3.20
CA SER A 123 -5.61 5.74 -2.92
C SER A 123 -7.02 5.22 -3.22
N LYS A 124 -8.07 5.97 -2.90
CA LYS A 124 -9.46 5.57 -3.14
C LYS A 124 -9.80 5.53 -4.63
N ASP A 125 -9.34 6.53 -5.38
CA ASP A 125 -9.58 6.62 -6.82
C ASP A 125 -8.80 5.52 -7.55
N LEU A 126 -7.56 5.25 -7.13
CA LEU A 126 -6.77 4.13 -7.64
C LEU A 126 -7.49 2.80 -7.40
N TRP A 127 -7.92 2.53 -6.16
CA TRP A 127 -8.59 1.27 -5.82
C TRP A 127 -9.87 1.07 -6.64
N SER A 128 -10.70 2.12 -6.73
CA SER A 128 -11.93 2.09 -7.52
C SER A 128 -11.64 1.81 -9.01
N SER A 129 -10.56 2.37 -9.55
CA SER A 129 -10.15 2.13 -10.95
C SER A 129 -9.68 0.70 -11.17
N LEU A 130 -8.88 0.16 -10.24
CA LEU A 130 -8.36 -1.21 -10.33
C LEU A 130 -9.43 -2.29 -10.22
N GLN A 131 -10.54 -2.01 -9.52
CA GLN A 131 -11.66 -2.95 -9.39
C GLN A 131 -12.57 -2.99 -10.62
N ASN A 132 -12.69 -1.88 -11.35
CA ASN A 132 -13.67 -1.73 -12.44
C ASN A 132 -13.10 -2.02 -13.84
N ASP A 133 -11.78 -2.13 -13.98
CA ASP A 133 -11.11 -2.25 -15.28
C ASP A 133 -10.40 -3.61 -15.45
N ASN A 134 -10.48 -4.16 -16.67
CA ASN A 134 -9.75 -5.38 -17.06
C ASN A 134 -8.25 -5.11 -17.28
N SER A 135 -7.83 -3.84 -17.40
CA SER A 135 -6.43 -3.43 -17.64
C SER A 135 -5.71 -2.95 -16.38
N SER A 136 -5.82 -3.69 -15.26
CA SER A 136 -5.25 -3.29 -13.96
C SER A 136 -3.73 -3.05 -13.98
N SER A 137 -3.00 -3.67 -14.91
CA SER A 137 -1.55 -3.46 -15.09
C SER A 137 -1.21 -2.05 -15.58
N ASP A 138 -1.97 -1.53 -16.53
CA ASP A 138 -1.71 -0.21 -17.14
C ASP A 138 -1.96 0.89 -16.09
N ILE A 139 -3.09 0.81 -15.39
CA ILE A 139 -3.45 1.72 -14.29
C ILE A 139 -2.35 1.75 -13.23
N LEU A 140 -1.86 0.57 -12.80
CA LEU A 140 -0.84 0.51 -11.76
C LEU A 140 0.52 1.03 -12.26
N SER A 141 0.84 0.82 -13.55
CA SER A 141 2.07 1.36 -14.16
C SER A 141 2.04 2.89 -14.30
N GLU A 142 0.89 3.47 -14.65
CA GLU A 142 0.70 4.92 -14.70
C GLU A 142 0.82 5.53 -13.31
N PHE A 143 0.19 4.89 -12.32
CA PHE A 143 0.29 5.30 -10.92
C PHE A 143 1.72 5.22 -10.40
N TYR A 144 2.44 4.15 -10.76
CA TYR A 144 3.86 3.99 -10.46
C TYR A 144 4.70 5.17 -10.96
N HIS A 145 4.58 5.54 -12.24
CA HIS A 145 5.33 6.65 -12.80
C HIS A 145 4.87 8.01 -12.27
N LYS A 146 3.59 8.16 -11.93
CA LYS A 146 3.05 9.34 -11.25
C LYS A 146 3.73 9.55 -9.90
N ILE A 147 3.95 8.48 -9.13
CA ILE A 147 4.65 8.54 -7.84
C ILE A 147 6.13 8.87 -8.04
N GLU A 148 6.83 8.22 -8.97
CA GLU A 148 8.23 8.53 -9.24
C GLU A 148 8.42 10.03 -9.53
N LYS A 149 7.62 10.55 -10.46
CA LYS A 149 7.65 11.97 -10.82
C LYS A 149 7.29 12.87 -9.63
N TYR A 150 6.29 12.50 -8.83
CA TYR A 150 5.91 13.27 -7.65
C TYR A 150 7.06 13.32 -6.65
N PHE A 151 7.65 12.16 -6.33
CA PHE A 151 8.71 12.01 -5.35
C PHE A 151 9.97 12.80 -5.71
N ASP A 152 10.37 12.80 -6.98
CA ASP A 152 11.53 13.56 -7.47
C ASP A 152 11.34 15.08 -7.33
N ASN A 153 10.10 15.57 -7.38
CA ASN A 153 9.76 16.99 -7.27
C ASN A 153 9.51 17.49 -5.83
N LEU A 154 9.63 16.63 -4.82
CA LEU A 154 9.37 16.96 -3.40
C LEU A 154 10.50 17.69 -2.67
#